data_AF-A0A2D8MH66-F1
#
_entry.id   AF-A0A2D8MH66-F1
#
_cell.length_a   1.000
_cell.length_b   1.000
_cell.length_c   1.000
_cell.angle_alpha   90.00
_cell.angle_beta   90.00
_cell.angle_gamma   90.00
#
_symmetry.space_group_name_H-M   'P 1'
#
loop_
_entity.id
_entity.type
_entity.pdbx_description
1 polymer ?
#
loop_
_entity_poly.entity_id
_entity_poly.type
_entity_poly.pdbx_seq_one_letter_code
_entity_poly.pdbx_strand_id
1 'polypeptide(L)' 'MSTMKKAKVLRNFNDAGTNKRYAAGEAIDLTDGEFTNYAAAGLVEAATGAADAKADTKKA' A
#
# COMPACT_ATOMS: atom_id res chain seq x y z
N MET A 1 -3.19 14.86 14.49
CA MET A 1 -2.05 13.94 14.32
C MET A 1 -2.48 12.88 13.33
N SER A 2 -1.83 12.77 12.16
CA SER A 2 -2.23 11.80 11.14
C SER A 2 -1.75 10.41 11.55
N THR A 3 -2.67 9.53 11.93
CA THR A 3 -2.38 8.12 12.19
C THR A 3 -2.13 7.40 10.88
N MET A 4 -0.93 6.82 10.74
CA MET A 4 -0.55 5.98 9.61
C MET A 4 -0.91 4.52 9.91
N LYS A 5 -1.43 3.80 8.92
CA LYS A 5 -1.75 2.38 8.96
C LYS A 5 -0.92 1.63 7.92
N LYS A 6 -0.35 0.50 8.36
CA LYS A 6 0.28 -0.47 7.49
C LYS A 6 -0.78 -1.20 6.68
N ALA A 7 -0.61 -1.22 5.36
CA ALA A 7 -1.47 -1.91 4.43
C ALA A 7 -0.64 -2.74 3.46
N LYS A 8 -1.11 -3.93 3.13
CA LYS A 8 -0.50 -4.77 2.10
C LYS A 8 -1.23 -4.57 0.79
N VAL A 9 -0.48 -4.30 -0.26
CA VAL A 9 -1.01 -4.13 -1.60
C VAL A 9 -1.39 -5.49 -2.17
N LEU A 10 -2.63 -5.64 -2.61
CA LEU A 10 -3.17 -6.89 -3.15
C LEU A 10 -2.84 -7.07 -4.64
N ARG A 11 -2.73 -5.97 -5.38
CA ARG A 11 -2.50 -5.96 -6.83
C ARG A 11 -1.67 -4.75 -7.23
N ASN A 12 -0.98 -4.81 -8.37
CA ASN A 12 -0.27 -3.66 -8.90
C ASN A 12 -1.28 -2.54 -9.21
N PHE A 13 -1.08 -1.34 -8.67
CA PHE A 13 -1.91 -0.19 -9.00
C PHE A 13 -1.10 1.11 -9.01
N ASN A 14 -1.62 2.11 -9.71
CA ASN A 14 -1.06 3.46 -9.74
C ASN A 14 -2.07 4.41 -9.10
N ASP A 15 -1.62 5.19 -8.12
CA ASP A 15 -2.44 6.24 -7.55
C ASP A 15 -2.33 7.51 -8.43
N ALA A 16 -3.47 7.93 -8.99
CA ALA A 16 -3.54 9.08 -9.87
C ALA A 16 -3.34 10.41 -9.13
N GLY A 17 -3.60 10.46 -7.82
CA GLY A 17 -3.44 11.67 -7.01
C GLY A 17 -1.99 12.00 -6.67
N THR A 18 -1.16 10.97 -6.47
CA THR A 18 0.24 11.10 -6.04
C THR A 18 1.25 10.63 -7.09
N ASN A 19 0.78 10.03 -8.19
CA ASN A 19 1.60 9.44 -9.24
C ASN A 19 2.53 8.32 -8.73
N LYS A 20 2.15 7.70 -7.60
CA LYS A 20 2.89 6.59 -6.98
C LYS A 20 2.38 5.25 -7.51
N ARG A 21 3.33 4.39 -7.84
CA ARG A 21 3.08 3.02 -8.27
C ARG A 21 3.34 2.09 -7.10
N TYR A 22 2.40 1.19 -6.89
CA TYR A 22 2.44 0.19 -5.83
C TYR A 22 2.45 -1.20 -6.44
N ALA A 23 3.33 -2.06 -5.93
CA ALA A 23 3.43 -3.45 -6.38
C ALA A 23 2.59 -4.39 -5.49
N ALA A 24 2.00 -5.42 -6.09
CA ALA A 24 1.32 -6.48 -5.37
C ALA A 24 2.29 -7.15 -4.39
N GLY A 25 1.86 -7.31 -3.13
CA GLY A 25 2.64 -7.86 -2.04
C GLY A 25 3.45 -6.82 -1.25
N GLU A 26 3.54 -5.58 -1.71
CA GLU A 26 4.25 -4.50 -1.02
C GLU A 26 3.49 -4.05 0.24
N ALA A 27 4.20 -3.84 1.35
CA ALA A 27 3.64 -3.27 2.57
C ALA A 27 3.92 -1.76 2.62
N ILE A 28 2.86 -0.96 2.57
CA ILE A 28 2.93 0.50 2.53
C ILE A 28 2.27 1.12 3.76
N ASP A 29 2.78 2.28 4.15
CA ASP A 29 2.19 3.11 5.20
C ASP A 29 1.26 4.14 4.57
N LEU A 30 -0.03 4.03 4.89
CA LEU A 30 -1.11 4.89 4.37
C LEU A 30 -1.73 5.71 5.48
N THR A 31 -2.26 6.88 5.15
CA THR A 31 -3.17 7.55 6.08
C THR A 31 -4.47 6.76 6.25
N ASP A 32 -5.20 6.99 7.35
CA ASP A 32 -6.48 6.30 7.59
C ASP A 32 -7.50 6.49 6.43
N GLY A 33 -7.51 7.69 5.83
CA GLY A 33 -8.34 8.00 4.67
C GLY A 33 -7.91 7.26 3.40
N GLU A 34 -6.61 7.24 3.09
CA GLU A 34 -6.08 6.49 1.95
C GLU A 34 -6.30 4.98 2.11
N PHE A 35 -6.05 4.44 3.29
CA PHE A 35 -6.30 3.04 3.59
C PHE A 35 -7.76 2.68 3.34
N THR A 36 -8.69 3.47 3.87
CA THR A 36 -10.13 3.22 3.68
C THR A 36 -10.53 3.26 2.22
N ASN A 37 -9.99 4.21 1.45
CA ASN A 37 -10.25 4.33 0.02
C ASN A 37 -9.70 3.13 -0.77
N TYR A 38 -8.42 2.80 -0.57
CA TYR A 38 -7.77 1.71 -1.29
C TYR A 38 -8.31 0.33 -0.86
N ALA A 39 -8.67 0.15 0.41
CA ALA A 39 -9.29 -1.08 0.90
C ALA A 39 -10.72 -1.24 0.36
N ALA A 40 -11.51 -0.16 0.31
CA ALA A 40 -12.84 -0.18 -0.32
C ALA A 40 -12.78 -0.52 -1.81
N ALA A 41 -11.72 -0.09 -2.50
CA ALA A 41 -11.45 -0.46 -3.89
C ALA A 41 -10.87 -1.89 -4.05
N GLY A 42 -10.58 -2.61 -2.96
CA GLY A 42 -9.94 -3.93 -3.00
C GLY A 42 -8.52 -3.92 -3.56
N LEU A 43 -7.80 -2.81 -3.36
CA LEU A 43 -6.41 -2.61 -3.77
C LEU A 43 -5.42 -2.98 -2.67
N VAL A 44 -5.81 -2.79 -1.40
CA VAL A 44 -4.98 -3.08 -0.23
C VAL A 44 -5.78 -3.81 0.85
N GLU A 45 -5.09 -4.49 1.74
CA GLU A 45 -5.64 -5.13 2.96
C GLU A 45 -4.89 -4.65 4.21
N ALA A 46 -5.51 -4.78 5.38
CA ALA A 46 -4.84 -4.44 6.64
C ALA A 46 -3.66 -5.38 6.86
N ALA A 47 -2.43 -4.84 6.87
CA ALA A 47 -1.26 -5.61 7.22
C ALA A 47 -1.20 -5.70 8.75
N THR A 48 -1.81 -6.75 9.30
CA THR A 48 -1.59 -7.16 10.70
C THR A 48 -0.09 -7.39 10.87
N GLY A 49 0.50 -6.67 11.83
CA GLY A 49 1.92 -6.34 11.86
C GLY A 49 2.87 -7.52 11.63
N ALA A 50 3.64 -7.45 10.55
CA ALA A 50 4.98 -7.98 10.49
C ALA A 50 5.78 -7.11 9.52
N ALA A 51 6.91 -6.62 10.03
CA ALA A 51 7.82 -5.73 9.36
C ALA A 51 8.62 -6.47 8.28
N ASP A 52 8.00 -6.95 7.20
CA ASP A 52 8.73 -7.58 6.11
C ASP A 52 8.04 -7.37 4.76
N ALA A 53 8.42 -6.30 4.07
CA ALA A 53 8.35 -6.25 2.61
C ALA A 53 9.51 -5.37 2.11
N LYS A 54 10.72 -5.91 2.19
CA LYS A 54 11.81 -5.55 1.28
C LYS A 54 11.48 -6.16 -0.08
N ALA A 55 11.29 -5.33 -1.10
CA ALA A 55 11.52 -5.64 -2.52
C ALA A 55 11.23 -4.34 -3.29
N ASP A 56 12.21 -3.50 -3.63
CA ASP A 56 13.23 -3.77 -4.65
C ASP A 56 12.74 -4.74 -5.74
N THR A 57 12.23 -4.17 -6.82
CA THR A 57 12.21 -4.86 -8.11
C THR A 57 12.78 -3.92 -9.16
N LYS A 58 14.12 -3.90 -9.19
CA LYS A 58 14.96 -3.96 -10.39
C LYS A 58 14.23 -3.72 -11.73
N LYS A 59 14.59 -2.63 -12.40
CA LYS A 59 14.54 -2.58 -13.87
C LYS A 59 15.92 -2.98 -14.38
N ALA A 60 15.96 -4.14 -15.03
CA ALA A 60 17.12 -4.66 -15.77
C ALA A 60 17.46 -3.78 -16.98
#